data_AF-A0A965EWL9-F1
#
_entry.id   AF-A0A965EWL9-F1
#
_cell.length_a   1.000
_cell.length_b   1.000
_cell.length_c   1.000
_cell.angle_alpha   90.00
_cell.angle_beta   90.00
_cell.angle_gamma   90.00
#
_symmetry.space_group_name_H-M   'P 1'
#
loop_
_entity.id
_entity.type
_entity.pdbx_description
1 polymer ?
#
loop_
_entity_poly.entity_id
_entity_poly.type
_entity_poly.pdbx_seq_one_letter_code
_entity_poly.pdbx_strand_id
1 'polypeptide(L)'
;MTTAEQDRLDEIRAGITDWRRWGTYLAERAWGTVREDYSADGDAWAYFPFEQARSRAYRWNEDALAGWCDRDQIICLGVALWNGRDAILKERPYGLANEQGNHGEDVKDYWFYTDNLPTHAYAAMVYKYPHAAFPYEDLLSTNIARGPDDGEYELFDALESDWRQQRYFDVGIEYAKPSPEDLFCRITVTNRGPDAAPIHVLPQLWYRNTWSWDGDQAAPRIIRAGNGSARIEHPELGQRWFSVQASNGTVPAMLFCENETNNAALFSSPNASATAKDGINDYVVRGDADAVSKTEGSKVAAHVTATLGAGESFVVTVRFAPAELGMPFDDADAVLAARRAEADAFYAGIAAPDL
;
A
#
# COMPACT_ATOMS: atom_id res chain seq x y z
N MET A 1 11.49 -6.04 -34.01
CA MET A 1 10.02 -5.88 -33.97
C MET A 1 9.73 -4.89 -32.87
N THR A 2 8.78 -3.96 -33.05
CA THR A 2 8.33 -3.11 -31.93
C THR A 2 7.55 -4.00 -30.96
N THR A 3 7.79 -3.81 -29.66
CA THR A 3 7.05 -4.51 -28.60
C THR A 3 5.78 -3.72 -28.28
N ALA A 4 4.79 -4.36 -27.65
CA ALA A 4 3.56 -3.67 -27.25
C ALA A 4 3.85 -2.44 -26.35
N GLU A 5 4.87 -2.53 -25.49
CA GLU A 5 5.30 -1.39 -24.68
C GLU A 5 5.87 -0.24 -25.53
N GLN A 6 6.66 -0.55 -26.55
CA GLN A 6 7.18 0.47 -27.46
C GLN A 6 6.04 1.17 -28.21
N ASP A 7 5.03 0.42 -28.66
CA ASP A 7 3.85 0.99 -29.30
C ASP A 7 3.12 1.94 -28.34
N ARG A 8 2.90 1.58 -27.06
CA ARG A 8 2.31 2.48 -26.05
C ARG A 8 3.14 3.73 -25.82
N LEU A 9 4.46 3.61 -25.79
CA LEU A 9 5.36 4.77 -25.63
C LEU A 9 5.23 5.73 -26.80
N ASP A 10 5.08 5.21 -28.03
CA ASP A 10 4.87 6.03 -29.21
C ASP A 10 3.48 6.67 -29.23
N GLU A 11 2.44 5.97 -28.77
CA GLU A 11 1.10 6.55 -28.56
C GLU A 11 1.10 7.70 -27.54
N ILE A 12 1.85 7.56 -26.43
CA ILE A 12 2.03 8.64 -25.44
C ILE A 12 2.72 9.84 -26.08
N ARG A 13 3.81 9.63 -26.83
CA ARG A 13 4.53 10.72 -27.51
C ARG A 13 3.67 11.45 -28.53
N ALA A 14 2.77 10.71 -29.18
CA ALA A 14 1.80 11.26 -30.13
C ALA A 14 0.57 11.91 -29.46
N GLY A 15 0.42 11.81 -28.13
CA GLY A 15 -0.73 12.34 -27.40
C GLY A 15 -2.05 11.59 -27.66
N ILE A 16 -1.98 10.33 -28.08
CA ILE A 16 -3.15 9.50 -28.42
C ILE A 16 -3.81 8.93 -27.16
N THR A 17 -3.01 8.58 -26.16
CA THR A 17 -3.45 7.92 -24.94
C THR A 17 -2.59 8.37 -23.76
N ASP A 18 -3.10 8.21 -22.53
CA ASP A 18 -2.37 8.57 -21.31
C ASP A 18 -2.19 7.37 -20.38
N TRP A 19 -1.40 6.38 -20.82
CA TRP A 19 -1.02 5.25 -19.95
C TRP A 19 -0.31 5.71 -18.68
N ARG A 20 0.37 6.87 -18.68
CA ARG A 20 1.09 7.40 -17.51
C ARG A 20 0.22 8.23 -16.58
N ARG A 21 -1.09 8.29 -16.80
CA ARG A 21 -2.01 8.88 -15.82
C ARG A 21 -1.93 8.16 -14.48
N TRP A 22 -1.79 6.84 -14.51
CA TRP A 22 -1.82 5.95 -13.34
C TRP A 22 -0.53 5.14 -13.23
N GLY A 23 0.05 5.09 -12.03
CA GLY A 23 1.30 4.36 -11.79
C GLY A 23 1.71 4.29 -10.33
N THR A 24 2.92 3.80 -10.12
CA THR A 24 3.58 3.68 -8.81
C THR A 24 4.18 5.03 -8.40
N TYR A 25 3.34 6.06 -8.24
CA TYR A 25 3.78 7.42 -7.88
C TYR A 25 3.65 7.73 -6.38
N LEU A 26 3.17 6.78 -5.58
CA LEU A 26 3.21 6.87 -4.12
C LEU A 26 4.61 6.52 -3.62
N ALA A 27 5.00 7.17 -2.52
CA ALA A 27 6.19 6.78 -1.79
C ALA A 27 5.85 5.70 -0.78
N GLU A 28 6.80 4.83 -0.48
CA GLU A 28 6.56 3.76 0.48
C GLU A 28 6.67 4.32 1.91
N ARG A 29 7.37 5.45 2.05
CA ARG A 29 7.55 6.23 3.27
C ARG A 29 7.42 7.72 2.96
N ALA A 30 6.55 8.41 3.70
CA ALA A 30 6.39 9.87 3.60
C ALA A 30 6.54 10.63 4.94
N TRP A 31 6.72 9.92 6.04
CA TRP A 31 6.99 10.51 7.35
C TRP A 31 8.47 10.95 7.47
N GLY A 32 8.73 11.95 8.31
CA GLY A 32 10.05 12.51 8.56
C GLY A 32 10.65 13.22 7.33
N THR A 33 9.85 14.02 6.61
CA THR A 33 10.27 14.67 5.37
C THR A 33 10.14 16.19 5.42
N VAL A 34 11.02 16.89 4.69
CA VAL A 34 11.02 18.36 4.59
C VAL A 34 9.71 18.93 4.05
N ARG A 35 8.96 18.17 3.25
CA ARG A 35 7.66 18.65 2.71
C ARG A 35 6.60 18.77 3.80
N GLU A 36 6.65 17.88 4.78
CA GLU A 36 5.67 17.79 5.86
C GLU A 36 6.13 18.53 7.14
N ASP A 37 7.25 19.26 7.06
CA ASP A 37 7.79 20.01 8.19
C ASP A 37 7.07 21.36 8.38
N TYR A 38 6.49 21.53 9.55
CA TYR A 38 5.95 22.82 10.02
C TYR A 38 6.43 23.13 11.44
N SER A 39 7.56 22.54 11.84
CA SER A 39 8.22 22.82 13.10
C SER A 39 8.75 24.27 13.14
N ALA A 40 8.91 24.81 14.34
CA ALA A 40 9.42 26.18 14.51
C ALA A 40 10.94 26.25 14.37
N ASP A 41 11.63 25.12 14.55
CA ASP A 41 13.09 24.95 14.56
C ASP A 41 13.65 24.31 13.29
N GLY A 42 12.79 23.79 12.41
CA GLY A 42 13.20 23.19 11.12
C GLY A 42 13.65 21.74 11.24
N ASP A 43 13.25 21.03 12.30
CA ASP A 43 13.51 19.60 12.47
C ASP A 43 12.47 18.76 11.70
N ALA A 44 12.68 18.67 10.39
CA ALA A 44 11.83 17.91 9.49
C ALA A 44 11.74 16.41 9.81
N TRP A 45 12.76 15.83 10.44
CA TRP A 45 12.81 14.40 10.72
C TRP A 45 11.99 14.02 11.97
N ALA A 46 11.96 14.88 12.98
CA ALA A 46 11.20 14.64 14.21
C ALA A 46 9.75 15.17 14.16
N TYR A 47 9.45 16.13 13.28
CA TYR A 47 8.15 16.81 13.29
C TYR A 47 6.94 15.91 12.93
N PHE A 48 7.11 15.03 11.95
CA PHE A 48 6.09 14.06 11.54
C PHE A 48 6.70 12.65 11.56
N PRO A 49 6.83 12.03 12.76
CA PRO A 49 7.52 10.76 12.90
C PRO A 49 6.61 9.59 12.51
N PHE A 50 7.22 8.40 12.38
CA PHE A 50 6.54 7.16 12.01
C PHE A 50 5.28 6.87 12.87
N GLU A 51 5.34 7.15 14.16
CA GLU A 51 4.26 6.89 15.12
C GLU A 51 2.99 7.68 14.78
N GLN A 52 3.14 8.85 14.12
CA GLN A 52 2.03 9.67 13.67
C GLN A 52 1.53 9.27 12.29
N ALA A 53 2.32 8.62 11.44
CA ALA A 53 2.02 8.32 10.03
C ALA A 53 0.66 7.66 9.79
N ARG A 54 0.25 6.77 10.70
CA ARG A 54 -1.05 6.07 10.62
C ARG A 54 -2.24 6.95 11.03
N SER A 55 -2.02 7.92 11.90
CA SER A 55 -3.07 8.71 12.57
C SER A 55 -3.14 10.15 12.04
N ARG A 56 -2.13 10.65 11.33
CA ARG A 56 -2.04 12.02 10.83
C ARG A 56 -2.17 12.06 9.32
N ALA A 57 -3.04 12.91 8.79
CA ALA A 57 -3.16 13.12 7.35
C ALA A 57 -1.92 13.85 6.82
N TYR A 58 -1.43 13.41 5.66
CA TYR A 58 -0.38 14.10 4.92
C TYR A 58 -0.98 15.28 4.16
N ARG A 59 -0.19 16.33 3.95
CA ARG A 59 -0.66 17.50 3.19
C ARG A 59 -0.23 17.44 1.73
N TRP A 60 1.01 17.09 1.46
CA TRP A 60 1.60 17.22 0.12
C TRP A 60 1.77 15.91 -0.64
N ASN A 61 1.66 14.77 0.02
CA ASN A 61 1.65 13.46 -0.64
C ASN A 61 0.75 12.47 0.10
N GLU A 62 0.86 11.19 -0.27
CA GLU A 62 0.53 10.04 0.59
C GLU A 62 1.66 9.00 0.58
N ASP A 63 1.60 8.05 1.51
CA ASP A 63 2.42 6.84 1.49
C ASP A 63 1.61 5.55 1.50
N ALA A 64 2.22 4.47 0.98
CA ALA A 64 1.62 3.15 0.99
C ALA A 64 2.62 2.03 0.69
N LEU A 65 2.41 0.85 1.28
CA LEU A 65 3.04 -0.38 0.82
C LEU A 65 2.46 -0.77 -0.54
N ALA A 66 3.35 -0.95 -1.53
CA ALA A 66 3.02 -1.24 -2.91
C ALA A 66 2.03 -0.21 -3.50
N GLY A 67 2.28 1.08 -3.27
CA GLY A 67 1.34 2.14 -3.60
C GLY A 67 1.10 2.35 -5.10
N TRP A 68 -0.14 2.70 -5.43
CA TRP A 68 -0.58 3.09 -6.77
C TRP A 68 -1.50 4.29 -6.71
N CYS A 69 -1.36 5.25 -7.61
CA CYS A 69 -2.24 6.42 -7.67
C CYS A 69 -2.30 7.03 -9.09
N ASP A 70 -3.20 7.98 -9.27
CA ASP A 70 -3.07 8.91 -10.39
C ASP A 70 -1.90 9.89 -10.16
N ARG A 71 -1.43 10.51 -11.23
CA ARG A 71 -0.25 11.39 -11.22
C ARG A 71 -0.39 12.64 -10.35
N ASP A 72 -1.62 13.03 -10.02
CA ASP A 72 -1.95 14.18 -9.17
C ASP A 72 -2.25 13.74 -7.72
N GLN A 73 -2.11 12.43 -7.43
CA GLN A 73 -2.40 11.79 -6.15
C GLN A 73 -3.78 12.20 -5.60
N ILE A 74 -4.80 12.19 -6.45
CA ILE A 74 -6.18 12.44 -6.02
C ILE A 74 -6.70 11.22 -5.27
N ILE A 75 -6.56 10.03 -5.87
CA ILE A 75 -6.93 8.75 -5.27
C ILE A 75 -5.72 7.82 -5.20
N CYS A 76 -5.56 7.21 -4.04
CA CYS A 76 -4.46 6.34 -3.69
C CYS A 76 -4.97 4.93 -3.42
N LEU A 77 -4.21 3.94 -3.83
CA LEU A 77 -4.44 2.51 -3.61
C LEU A 77 -3.18 1.91 -3.00
N GLY A 78 -3.35 1.02 -2.02
CA GLY A 78 -2.23 0.35 -1.37
C GLY A 78 -2.66 -0.94 -0.67
N VAL A 79 -1.71 -1.61 -0.04
CA VAL A 79 -1.96 -2.87 0.68
C VAL A 79 -1.65 -2.69 2.16
N ALA A 80 -2.54 -3.17 3.02
CA ALA A 80 -2.26 -3.34 4.43
C ALA A 80 -2.32 -4.82 4.83
N LEU A 81 -1.43 -5.23 5.72
CA LEU A 81 -1.32 -6.60 6.20
C LEU A 81 -1.36 -6.65 7.73
N TRP A 82 -1.81 -7.77 8.28
CA TRP A 82 -1.68 -8.06 9.71
C TRP A 82 -1.53 -9.56 9.96
N ASN A 83 -0.45 -9.94 10.63
CA ASN A 83 -0.11 -11.32 11.01
C ASN A 83 -0.84 -11.78 12.29
N GLY A 84 -1.74 -10.97 12.84
CA GLY A 84 -2.42 -11.25 14.11
C GLY A 84 -1.59 -10.92 15.36
N ARG A 85 -0.38 -10.36 15.20
CA ARG A 85 0.57 -10.10 16.28
C ARG A 85 1.11 -8.68 16.31
N ASP A 86 1.23 -8.02 15.16
CA ASP A 86 1.73 -6.65 15.09
C ASP A 86 0.82 -5.68 15.85
N ALA A 87 1.42 -4.67 16.49
CA ALA A 87 0.69 -3.64 17.23
C ALA A 87 -0.05 -2.65 16.32
N ILE A 88 0.26 -2.65 15.02
CA ILE A 88 -0.35 -1.81 13.99
C ILE A 88 -0.45 -2.60 12.69
N LEU A 89 -1.31 -2.14 11.77
CA LEU A 89 -1.34 -2.64 10.40
C LEU A 89 -0.02 -2.30 9.69
N LYS A 90 0.49 -3.26 8.92
CA LYS A 90 1.61 -3.02 8.01
C LYS A 90 1.11 -2.33 6.74
N GLU A 91 1.00 -1.01 6.80
CA GLU A 91 0.58 -0.15 5.69
C GLU A 91 1.75 0.50 4.93
N ARG A 92 2.96 0.43 5.49
CA ARG A 92 4.18 1.08 4.99
C ARG A 92 5.42 0.43 5.60
N PRO A 93 6.58 0.45 4.93
CA PRO A 93 7.86 0.14 5.56
C PRO A 93 8.16 1.05 6.78
N TYR A 94 8.79 0.45 7.78
CA TYR A 94 9.34 1.11 8.95
C TYR A 94 10.81 1.42 8.73
N GLY A 95 11.25 2.54 9.29
CA GLY A 95 12.65 2.92 9.27
C GLY A 95 12.98 3.81 10.45
N LEU A 96 14.26 4.15 10.53
CA LEU A 96 14.85 5.06 11.48
C LEU A 96 15.05 6.42 10.80
N ALA A 97 14.83 7.48 11.57
CA ALA A 97 15.28 8.83 11.23
C ALA A 97 16.79 8.97 11.45
N ASN A 98 17.38 10.08 10.97
CA ASN A 98 18.82 10.31 11.04
C ASN A 98 19.42 10.12 12.44
N GLU A 99 18.77 10.64 13.48
CA GLU A 99 19.27 10.55 14.86
C GLU A 99 19.01 9.18 15.52
N GLN A 100 18.20 8.34 14.89
CA GLN A 100 17.81 7.03 15.41
C GLN A 100 18.71 5.90 14.89
N GLY A 101 19.35 6.09 13.73
CA GLY A 101 20.31 5.14 13.17
C GLY A 101 21.76 5.53 13.48
N ASN A 102 22.62 4.55 13.68
CA ASN A 102 24.06 4.76 13.92
C ASN A 102 24.81 5.25 12.65
N HIS A 103 24.24 5.03 11.46
CA HIS A 103 24.75 5.52 10.17
C HIS A 103 23.76 6.44 9.41
N GLY A 104 22.72 6.94 10.09
CA GLY A 104 21.72 7.86 9.54
C GLY A 104 20.36 7.23 9.29
N GLU A 105 19.59 7.79 8.34
CA GLU A 105 18.29 7.23 7.94
C GLU A 105 18.44 5.82 7.36
N ASP A 106 17.62 4.90 7.85
CA ASP A 106 17.78 3.47 7.58
C ASP A 106 16.41 2.77 7.57
N VAL A 107 16.15 1.91 6.60
CA VAL A 107 14.87 1.21 6.48
C VAL A 107 14.99 -0.23 6.98
N LYS A 108 14.12 -0.61 7.91
CA LYS A 108 14.17 -1.90 8.61
C LYS A 108 13.15 -2.90 8.07
N ASP A 109 12.95 -2.90 6.76
CA ASP A 109 12.01 -3.77 6.05
C ASP A 109 12.60 -4.30 4.75
N TYR A 110 12.08 -5.45 4.31
CA TYR A 110 12.55 -6.11 3.10
C TYR A 110 11.46 -6.16 2.04
N TRP A 111 11.62 -5.32 1.02
CA TRP A 111 10.85 -5.40 -0.21
C TRP A 111 11.74 -5.23 -1.43
N PHE A 112 11.28 -5.78 -2.55
CA PHE A 112 12.03 -5.80 -3.80
C PHE A 112 11.09 -5.52 -4.95
N TYR A 113 11.34 -4.46 -5.71
CA TYR A 113 10.69 -4.25 -7.00
C TYR A 113 11.24 -5.28 -7.99
N THR A 114 10.35 -6.01 -8.64
CA THR A 114 10.72 -7.11 -9.54
C THR A 114 10.46 -6.78 -10.99
N ASP A 115 9.54 -5.86 -11.28
CA ASP A 115 9.23 -5.42 -12.65
C ASP A 115 8.50 -4.07 -12.65
N ASN A 116 8.66 -3.27 -13.71
CA ASN A 116 7.82 -2.10 -13.97
C ASN A 116 8.01 -1.57 -15.41
N LEU A 117 7.00 -1.72 -16.26
CA LEU A 117 7.03 -1.14 -17.60
C LEU A 117 7.07 0.41 -17.54
N PRO A 118 7.78 1.10 -18.46
CA PRO A 118 7.79 2.58 -18.53
C PRO A 118 6.42 3.28 -18.66
N THR A 119 5.39 2.56 -19.11
CA THR A 119 3.99 3.01 -19.14
C THR A 119 3.19 2.64 -17.90
N HIS A 120 3.82 1.93 -16.96
CA HIS A 120 3.21 1.22 -15.83
C HIS A 120 2.15 0.20 -16.27
N ALA A 121 2.09 -0.24 -17.53
CA ALA A 121 1.12 -1.24 -17.96
C ALA A 121 1.22 -2.57 -17.17
N TYR A 122 2.41 -2.83 -16.62
CA TYR A 122 2.72 -3.87 -15.66
C TYR A 122 3.68 -3.33 -14.60
N ALA A 123 3.50 -3.70 -13.33
CA ALA A 123 4.46 -3.47 -12.26
C ALA A 123 4.36 -4.58 -11.22
N ALA A 124 5.47 -4.97 -10.59
CA ALA A 124 5.46 -6.00 -9.59
C ALA A 124 6.51 -5.76 -8.49
N MET A 125 6.18 -6.24 -7.30
CA MET A 125 7.10 -6.28 -6.17
C MET A 125 6.83 -7.48 -5.27
N VAL A 126 7.79 -7.80 -4.41
CA VAL A 126 7.61 -8.74 -3.30
C VAL A 126 7.99 -8.07 -1.99
N TYR A 127 7.17 -8.24 -0.97
CA TYR A 127 7.44 -7.83 0.41
C TYR A 127 7.56 -9.07 1.31
N LYS A 128 8.56 -9.08 2.20
CA LYS A 128 8.79 -10.17 3.15
C LYS A 128 8.15 -9.80 4.48
N TYR A 129 7.07 -10.50 4.86
CA TYR A 129 6.31 -10.16 6.05
C TYR A 129 6.48 -11.20 7.16
N PRO A 130 7.14 -10.89 8.29
CA PRO A 130 7.38 -11.85 9.36
C PRO A 130 6.11 -12.44 9.99
N HIS A 131 6.18 -13.70 10.42
CA HIS A 131 5.14 -14.30 11.27
C HIS A 131 5.20 -13.78 12.72
N ALA A 132 6.40 -13.40 13.18
CA ALA A 132 6.60 -12.77 14.48
C ALA A 132 6.06 -11.33 14.47
N ALA A 133 5.74 -10.82 15.67
CA ALA A 133 5.43 -9.39 15.80
C ALA A 133 6.63 -8.57 15.33
N PHE A 134 6.38 -7.52 14.56
CA PHE A 134 7.44 -6.65 14.06
C PHE A 134 8.17 -5.93 15.23
N PRO A 135 9.51 -6.02 15.32
CA PRO A 135 10.26 -5.63 16.52
C PRO A 135 10.64 -4.13 16.53
N TYR A 136 9.64 -3.24 16.45
CA TYR A 136 9.85 -1.78 16.36
C TYR A 136 10.77 -1.23 17.45
N GLU A 137 10.47 -1.54 18.72
CA GLU A 137 11.22 -1.02 19.88
C GLU A 137 12.65 -1.56 19.96
N ASP A 138 12.84 -2.85 19.64
CA ASP A 138 14.17 -3.46 19.64
C ASP A 138 15.06 -2.86 18.55
N LEU A 139 14.52 -2.69 17.34
CA LEU A 139 15.21 -2.02 16.24
C LEU A 139 15.60 -0.59 16.60
N LEU A 140 14.70 0.18 17.20
CA LEU A 140 14.96 1.57 17.60
C LEU A 140 16.00 1.65 18.72
N SER A 141 15.75 0.99 19.85
CA SER A 141 16.58 1.10 21.05
C SER A 141 17.99 0.55 20.85
N THR A 142 18.13 -0.54 20.08
CA THR A 142 19.45 -1.12 19.78
C THR A 142 20.26 -0.21 18.85
N ASN A 143 19.66 0.37 17.81
CA ASN A 143 20.40 1.27 16.90
C ASN A 143 20.80 2.59 17.58
N ILE A 144 19.95 3.15 18.44
CA ILE A 144 20.30 4.35 19.25
C ILE A 144 21.51 4.08 20.16
N ALA A 145 21.65 2.86 20.68
CA ALA A 145 22.73 2.49 21.58
C ALA A 145 24.06 2.21 20.87
N ARG A 146 24.07 2.07 19.54
CA ARG A 146 25.26 1.73 18.75
C ARG A 146 26.03 2.98 18.33
N GLY A 147 27.35 2.84 18.27
CA GLY A 147 28.24 3.89 17.78
C GLY A 147 28.49 3.80 16.27
N PRO A 148 29.19 4.78 15.68
CA PRO A 148 29.57 4.77 14.26
C PRO A 148 30.50 3.60 13.87
N ASP A 149 31.23 3.04 14.84
CA ASP A 149 32.15 1.90 14.63
C ASP A 149 31.42 0.54 14.64
N ASP A 150 30.15 0.50 15.07
CA ASP A 150 29.32 -0.69 15.03
C ASP A 150 28.57 -0.78 13.69
N GLY A 151 28.26 -2.01 13.23
CA GLY A 151 27.37 -2.20 12.08
C GLY A 151 25.92 -1.85 12.42
N GLU A 152 25.10 -1.57 11.40
CA GLU A 152 23.66 -1.40 11.55
C GLU A 152 23.01 -2.66 12.17
N TYR A 153 22.00 -2.48 13.04
CA TYR A 153 21.20 -3.59 13.55
C TYR A 153 19.96 -3.74 12.69
N GLU A 154 19.87 -4.85 11.97
CA GLU A 154 18.87 -5.07 10.94
C GLU A 154 17.66 -5.89 11.41
N LEU A 155 16.56 -5.83 10.65
CA LEU A 155 15.40 -6.70 10.88
C LEU A 155 15.80 -8.19 10.84
N PHE A 156 16.82 -8.55 10.07
CA PHE A 156 17.38 -9.88 10.08
C PHE A 156 17.95 -10.26 11.45
N ASP A 157 18.70 -9.35 12.09
CA ASP A 157 19.32 -9.61 13.39
C ASP A 157 18.26 -9.74 14.49
N ALA A 158 17.26 -8.84 14.50
CA ALA A 158 16.18 -8.83 15.47
C ALA A 158 15.30 -10.09 15.42
N LEU A 159 15.20 -10.73 14.25
CA LEU A 159 14.37 -11.92 14.02
C LEU A 159 15.18 -13.10 13.45
N GLU A 160 16.48 -13.20 13.75
CA GLU A 160 17.39 -14.14 13.09
C GLU A 160 16.86 -15.59 13.13
N SER A 161 16.34 -16.01 14.29
CA SER A 161 15.77 -17.35 14.45
C SER A 161 14.60 -17.63 13.53
N ASP A 162 13.73 -16.64 13.32
CA ASP A 162 12.54 -16.74 12.48
C ASP A 162 12.93 -16.77 11.00
N TRP A 163 13.85 -15.91 10.58
CA TRP A 163 14.36 -15.89 9.20
C TRP A 163 15.05 -17.20 8.82
N ARG A 164 15.91 -17.74 9.69
CA ARG A 164 16.58 -19.03 9.46
C ARG A 164 15.62 -20.21 9.37
N GLN A 165 14.44 -20.10 9.97
CA GLN A 165 13.35 -21.08 9.89
C GLN A 165 12.31 -20.74 8.83
N GLN A 166 12.56 -19.74 7.99
CA GLN A 166 11.64 -19.26 6.95
C GLN A 166 10.27 -18.80 7.48
N ARG A 167 10.18 -18.34 8.72
CA ARG A 167 8.91 -17.93 9.38
C ARG A 167 8.44 -16.55 8.94
N TYR A 168 8.12 -16.44 7.65
CA TYR A 168 7.59 -15.24 7.04
C TYR A 168 6.66 -15.59 5.87
N PHE A 169 5.82 -14.62 5.49
CA PHE A 169 5.08 -14.65 4.25
C PHE A 169 5.88 -13.96 3.13
N ASP A 170 5.90 -14.57 1.97
CA ASP A 170 6.16 -13.85 0.72
C ASP A 170 4.86 -13.22 0.25
N VAL A 171 4.83 -11.89 0.17
CA VAL A 171 3.70 -11.13 -0.34
C VAL A 171 4.08 -10.58 -1.71
N GLY A 172 3.66 -11.26 -2.77
CA GLY A 172 3.80 -10.77 -4.15
C GLY A 172 2.65 -9.82 -4.48
N ILE A 173 2.97 -8.63 -4.98
CA ILE A 173 1.99 -7.65 -5.46
C ILE A 173 2.26 -7.39 -6.94
N GLU A 174 1.25 -7.59 -7.78
CA GLU A 174 1.30 -7.35 -9.21
C GLU A 174 0.21 -6.38 -9.63
N TYR A 175 0.58 -5.34 -10.34
CA TYR A 175 -0.31 -4.42 -11.02
C TYR A 175 -0.30 -4.70 -12.52
N ALA A 176 -1.49 -4.71 -13.12
CA ALA A 176 -1.65 -4.88 -14.56
C ALA A 176 -2.82 -4.04 -15.07
N LYS A 177 -2.57 -3.23 -16.09
CA LYS A 177 -3.60 -2.37 -16.69
C LYS A 177 -4.18 -3.01 -17.95
N PRO A 178 -5.47 -3.37 -18.01
CA PRO A 178 -6.14 -3.74 -19.26
C PRO A 178 -6.14 -2.57 -20.26
N SER A 179 -6.32 -1.35 -19.76
CA SER A 179 -6.38 -0.09 -20.51
C SER A 179 -5.78 1.05 -19.66
N PRO A 180 -5.58 2.25 -20.21
CA PRO A 180 -5.08 3.39 -19.43
C PRO A 180 -5.89 3.72 -18.18
N GLU A 181 -7.19 3.39 -18.15
CA GLU A 181 -8.12 3.81 -17.09
C GLU A 181 -8.65 2.65 -16.23
N ASP A 182 -8.15 1.42 -16.44
CA ASP A 182 -8.55 0.20 -15.71
C ASP A 182 -7.30 -0.46 -15.12
N LEU A 183 -7.41 -1.04 -13.93
CA LEU A 183 -6.30 -1.59 -13.17
C LEU A 183 -6.71 -2.86 -12.43
N PHE A 184 -5.89 -3.90 -12.57
CA PHE A 184 -5.83 -5.01 -11.63
C PHE A 184 -4.69 -4.81 -10.64
N CYS A 185 -4.93 -5.21 -9.39
CA CYS A 185 -3.89 -5.48 -8.39
C CYS A 185 -4.10 -6.88 -7.84
N ARG A 186 -3.11 -7.76 -7.99
CA ARG A 186 -3.13 -9.13 -7.45
C ARG A 186 -2.11 -9.24 -6.33
N ILE A 187 -2.61 -9.63 -5.16
CA ILE A 187 -1.83 -9.84 -3.95
C ILE A 187 -1.81 -11.33 -3.67
N THR A 188 -0.64 -11.95 -3.80
CA THR A 188 -0.42 -13.37 -3.52
C THR A 188 0.43 -13.50 -2.27
N VAL A 189 -0.17 -13.97 -1.18
CA VAL A 189 0.51 -14.25 0.08
C VAL A 189 0.85 -15.73 0.12
N THR A 190 2.12 -16.09 0.27
CA THR A 190 2.58 -17.47 0.41
C THR A 190 3.28 -17.65 1.75
N ASN A 191 2.84 -18.61 2.56
CA ASN A 191 3.52 -18.96 3.79
C ASN A 191 4.81 -19.74 3.49
N ARG A 192 5.97 -19.16 3.79
CA ARG A 192 7.27 -19.83 3.63
C ARG A 192 7.66 -20.67 4.85
N GLY A 193 6.97 -20.49 5.97
CA GLY A 193 7.28 -21.13 7.23
C GLY A 193 6.76 -22.56 7.33
N PRO A 194 7.24 -23.31 8.34
CA PRO A 194 6.86 -24.71 8.54
C PRO A 194 5.49 -24.88 9.21
N ASP A 195 4.98 -23.84 9.87
CA ASP A 195 3.76 -23.88 10.67
C ASP A 195 2.65 -23.06 10.02
N ALA A 196 1.40 -23.47 10.27
CA ALA A 196 0.24 -22.71 9.85
C ALA A 196 0.22 -21.32 10.51
N ALA A 197 0.00 -20.27 9.73
CA ALA A 197 0.05 -18.89 10.22
C ALA A 197 -1.17 -18.07 9.73
N PRO A 198 -1.81 -17.29 10.61
CA PRO A 198 -2.91 -16.41 10.22
C PRO A 198 -2.38 -15.18 9.47
N ILE A 199 -3.15 -14.72 8.50
CA ILE A 199 -2.89 -13.48 7.77
C ILE A 199 -4.19 -12.75 7.46
N HIS A 200 -4.15 -11.43 7.66
CA HIS A 200 -5.18 -10.50 7.23
C HIS A 200 -4.59 -9.72 6.05
N VAL A 201 -5.37 -9.62 4.97
CA VAL A 201 -5.03 -8.85 3.78
C VAL A 201 -6.11 -7.80 3.57
N LEU A 202 -5.69 -6.55 3.43
CA LEU A 202 -6.58 -5.41 3.34
C LEU A 202 -6.10 -4.49 2.20
N PRO A 203 -6.51 -4.73 0.95
CA PRO A 203 -6.34 -3.72 -0.09
C PRO A 203 -7.15 -2.48 0.29
N GLN A 204 -6.52 -1.31 0.17
CA GLN A 204 -7.07 -0.02 0.57
C GLN A 204 -7.20 0.93 -0.61
N LEU A 205 -8.20 1.80 -0.55
CA LEU A 205 -8.37 2.94 -1.46
C LEU A 205 -8.73 4.18 -0.64
N TRP A 206 -8.07 5.31 -0.88
CA TRP A 206 -8.37 6.57 -0.18
C TRP A 206 -8.10 7.79 -1.03
N TYR A 207 -8.80 8.88 -0.72
CA TYR A 207 -8.46 10.18 -1.25
C TYR A 207 -7.34 10.80 -0.42
N ARG A 208 -6.35 11.42 -1.09
CA ARG A 208 -5.40 12.30 -0.40
C ARG A 208 -6.17 13.46 0.22
N ASN A 209 -5.86 13.79 1.47
CA ASN A 209 -6.59 14.84 2.17
C ASN A 209 -6.20 16.22 1.65
N THR A 210 -7.01 16.80 0.77
CA THR A 210 -6.88 18.19 0.28
C THR A 210 -7.90 19.13 0.94
N TRP A 211 -9.07 18.60 1.30
CA TRP A 211 -10.20 19.38 1.84
C TRP A 211 -9.91 20.02 3.19
N SER A 212 -9.01 19.44 4.00
CA SER A 212 -8.63 20.04 5.29
C SER A 212 -7.76 21.29 5.14
N TRP A 213 -7.24 21.55 3.94
CA TRP A 213 -6.27 22.62 3.68
C TRP A 213 -6.80 23.71 2.76
N ASP A 214 -7.62 23.35 1.77
CA ASP A 214 -8.02 24.25 0.68
C ASP A 214 -9.36 24.98 0.91
N GLY A 215 -9.85 25.02 2.16
CA GLY A 215 -10.84 25.97 2.67
C GLY A 215 -12.28 25.89 2.16
N ASP A 216 -12.52 25.32 0.97
CA ASP A 216 -13.81 25.42 0.25
C ASP A 216 -14.27 24.11 -0.40
N GLN A 217 -13.66 22.97 -0.07
CA GLN A 217 -14.02 21.67 -0.65
C GLN A 217 -14.63 20.72 0.38
N ALA A 218 -15.77 20.11 0.02
CA ALA A 218 -16.28 18.97 0.76
C ALA A 218 -15.37 17.76 0.54
N ALA A 219 -15.14 16.98 1.60
CA ALA A 219 -14.38 15.75 1.50
C ALA A 219 -15.06 14.79 0.48
N PRO A 220 -14.32 14.26 -0.50
CA PRO A 220 -14.86 13.28 -1.44
C PRO A 220 -15.23 11.99 -0.72
N ARG A 221 -16.12 11.21 -1.34
CA ARG A 221 -16.72 10.02 -0.72
C ARG A 221 -16.42 8.76 -1.51
N ILE A 222 -16.11 7.71 -0.77
CA ILE A 222 -16.05 6.32 -1.19
C ILE A 222 -17.24 5.63 -0.55
N ILE A 223 -18.14 5.07 -1.36
CA ILE A 223 -19.42 4.55 -0.90
C ILE A 223 -19.48 3.06 -1.22
N ARG A 224 -19.93 2.24 -0.26
CA ARG A 224 -20.15 0.81 -0.47
C ARG A 224 -21.11 0.59 -1.65
N ALA A 225 -20.70 -0.25 -2.59
CA ALA A 225 -21.43 -0.55 -3.82
C ALA A 225 -21.92 -2.01 -3.91
N GLY A 226 -21.68 -2.82 -2.87
CA GLY A 226 -22.10 -4.22 -2.85
C GLY A 226 -21.21 -5.09 -1.96
N ASN A 227 -21.16 -6.38 -2.30
CA ASN A 227 -20.30 -7.35 -1.64
C ASN A 227 -18.88 -7.22 -2.19
N GLY A 228 -17.91 -6.90 -1.32
CA GLY A 228 -16.53 -6.71 -1.73
C GLY A 228 -16.30 -5.53 -2.67
N SER A 229 -17.23 -4.56 -2.74
CA SER A 229 -17.12 -3.44 -3.68
C SER A 229 -17.49 -2.09 -3.07
N ALA A 230 -16.82 -1.05 -3.58
CA ALA A 230 -17.11 0.35 -3.33
C ALA A 230 -17.05 1.14 -4.65
N ARG A 231 -17.75 2.28 -4.68
CA ARG A 231 -17.69 3.23 -5.79
C ARG A 231 -17.15 4.57 -5.32
N ILE A 232 -16.56 5.28 -6.26
CA ILE A 232 -16.19 6.68 -6.12
C ILE A 232 -16.79 7.51 -7.25
N GLU A 233 -16.90 8.81 -7.01
CA GLU A 233 -17.25 9.81 -8.02
C GLU A 233 -16.46 11.08 -7.72
N HIS A 234 -15.65 11.53 -8.70
CA HIS A 234 -14.81 12.70 -8.57
C HIS A 234 -14.84 13.53 -9.87
N PRO A 235 -14.85 14.87 -9.82
CA PRO A 235 -14.91 15.71 -11.02
C PRO A 235 -13.85 15.39 -12.07
N GLU A 236 -12.63 15.06 -11.63
CA GLU A 236 -11.50 14.76 -12.54
C GLU A 236 -11.38 13.27 -12.91
N LEU A 237 -11.79 12.37 -12.00
CA LEU A 237 -11.60 10.93 -12.19
C LEU A 237 -12.83 10.24 -12.80
N GLY A 238 -13.98 10.93 -12.81
CA GLY A 238 -15.27 10.35 -13.13
C GLY A 238 -15.77 9.38 -12.06
N GLN A 239 -16.72 8.54 -12.45
CA GLN A 239 -17.20 7.45 -11.61
C GLN A 239 -16.30 6.23 -11.77
N ARG A 240 -15.94 5.56 -10.67
CA ARG A 240 -15.11 4.35 -10.68
C ARG A 240 -15.55 3.35 -9.64
N TRP A 241 -15.20 2.09 -9.85
CA TRP A 241 -15.50 0.97 -8.96
C TRP A 241 -14.22 0.30 -8.49
N PHE A 242 -14.15 0.09 -7.18
CA PHE A 242 -13.15 -0.71 -6.50
C PHE A 242 -13.80 -2.02 -6.07
N SER A 243 -13.43 -3.11 -6.73
CA SER A 243 -13.97 -4.46 -6.47
C SER A 243 -12.87 -5.38 -5.99
N VAL A 244 -13.15 -6.22 -5.01
CA VAL A 244 -12.18 -7.14 -4.40
C VAL A 244 -12.75 -8.54 -4.29
N GLN A 245 -11.94 -9.55 -4.67
CA GLN A 245 -12.24 -10.96 -4.51
C GLN A 245 -11.09 -11.68 -3.80
N ALA A 246 -11.42 -12.66 -2.97
CA ALA A 246 -10.48 -13.56 -2.32
C ALA A 246 -10.60 -14.99 -2.87
N SER A 247 -9.47 -15.68 -3.03
CA SER A 247 -9.42 -17.04 -3.58
C SER A 247 -10.09 -18.10 -2.71
N ASN A 248 -10.27 -17.83 -1.41
CA ASN A 248 -10.97 -18.71 -0.49
C ASN A 248 -12.50 -18.55 -0.51
N GLY A 249 -13.04 -17.73 -1.42
CA GLY A 249 -14.48 -17.50 -1.57
C GLY A 249 -15.10 -16.59 -0.50
N THR A 250 -14.31 -16.07 0.44
CA THR A 250 -14.79 -15.13 1.45
C THR A 250 -15.15 -13.81 0.80
N VAL A 251 -16.34 -13.28 1.10
CA VAL A 251 -16.71 -11.93 0.70
C VAL A 251 -15.95 -10.92 1.57
N PRO A 252 -15.16 -9.99 1.00
CA PRO A 252 -14.44 -9.00 1.78
C PRO A 252 -15.36 -8.11 2.60
N ALA A 253 -14.99 -7.89 3.87
CA ALA A 253 -15.65 -6.91 4.71
C ALA A 253 -15.19 -5.50 4.32
N MET A 254 -16.11 -4.65 3.86
CA MET A 254 -15.80 -3.27 3.50
C MET A 254 -15.80 -2.39 4.76
N LEU A 255 -14.64 -1.85 5.11
CA LEU A 255 -14.40 -1.03 6.30
C LEU A 255 -14.06 0.39 5.84
N PHE A 256 -14.74 1.39 6.36
CA PHE A 256 -14.55 2.78 5.94
C PHE A 256 -14.14 3.65 7.12
N CYS A 257 -13.29 4.63 6.87
CA CYS A 257 -13.01 5.73 7.79
C CYS A 257 -12.70 6.99 6.99
N GLU A 258 -12.40 8.09 7.67
CA GLU A 258 -11.93 9.30 7.00
C GLU A 258 -10.41 9.32 6.95
N ASN A 259 -9.81 9.73 5.84
CA ASN A 259 -8.38 10.08 5.79
C ASN A 259 -8.12 11.43 6.46
N GLU A 260 -8.58 11.59 7.70
CA GLU A 260 -8.46 12.81 8.51
C GLU A 260 -7.60 12.54 9.74
N THR A 261 -6.83 13.54 10.13
CA THR A 261 -5.97 13.47 11.32
C THR A 261 -6.80 13.16 12.56
N ASN A 262 -6.37 12.14 13.31
CA ASN A 262 -6.88 11.80 14.63
C ASN A 262 -6.32 12.78 15.66
N ASN A 263 -6.90 13.98 15.70
CA ASN A 263 -6.59 15.05 16.63
C ASN A 263 -6.73 14.63 18.09
N ALA A 264 -7.70 13.76 18.41
CA ALA A 264 -7.92 13.30 19.77
C ALA A 264 -6.73 12.49 20.27
N ALA A 265 -6.20 11.60 19.43
CA ALA A 265 -5.05 10.77 19.76
C ALA A 265 -3.73 11.56 19.75
N LEU A 266 -3.54 12.48 18.80
CA LEU A 266 -2.25 13.13 18.57
C LEU A 266 -2.08 14.47 19.30
N PHE A 267 -3.15 15.25 19.40
CA PHE A 267 -3.10 16.66 19.81
C PHE A 267 -4.06 17.00 20.95
N SER A 268 -4.72 15.99 21.54
CA SER A 268 -5.69 16.18 22.62
C SER A 268 -6.81 17.18 22.26
N SER A 269 -7.23 17.21 21.01
CA SER A 269 -8.30 18.09 20.51
C SER A 269 -9.37 17.30 19.74
N PRO A 270 -10.59 17.82 19.59
CA PRO A 270 -11.67 17.07 18.96
C PRO A 270 -11.37 16.66 17.51
N ASN A 271 -11.78 15.45 17.14
CA ASN A 271 -11.77 15.01 15.75
C ASN A 271 -12.88 15.72 14.94
N ALA A 272 -12.62 15.96 13.66
CA ALA A 272 -13.63 16.49 12.74
C ALA A 272 -14.72 15.46 12.42
N SER A 273 -14.36 14.17 12.46
CA SER A 273 -15.23 13.04 12.17
C SER A 273 -15.14 11.98 13.27
N ALA A 274 -16.18 11.14 13.38
CA ALA A 274 -16.21 10.05 14.36
C ALA A 274 -15.15 8.97 14.06
N THR A 275 -14.85 8.73 12.78
CA THR A 275 -13.85 7.76 12.33
C THR A 275 -12.67 8.49 11.70
N ALA A 276 -11.47 8.39 12.28
CA ALA A 276 -10.26 9.05 11.79
C ALA A 276 -9.39 8.11 10.93
N LYS A 277 -8.24 8.60 10.44
CA LYS A 277 -7.33 7.89 9.50
C LYS A 277 -6.92 6.49 9.96
N ASP A 278 -6.73 6.33 11.26
CA ASP A 278 -6.34 5.08 11.92
C ASP A 278 -7.54 4.18 12.30
N GLY A 279 -8.76 4.54 11.90
CA GLY A 279 -9.96 3.78 12.26
C GLY A 279 -9.93 2.32 11.81
N ILE A 280 -9.43 2.05 10.59
CA ILE A 280 -9.27 0.68 10.08
C ILE A 280 -8.23 -0.11 10.90
N ASN A 281 -7.15 0.55 11.33
CA ASN A 281 -6.16 -0.06 12.22
C ASN A 281 -6.81 -0.46 13.55
N ASP A 282 -7.56 0.46 14.15
CA ASP A 282 -8.16 0.24 15.47
C ASP A 282 -9.26 -0.83 15.43
N TYR A 283 -10.03 -0.88 14.35
CA TYR A 283 -10.99 -1.97 14.12
C TYR A 283 -10.31 -3.34 14.03
N VAL A 284 -9.26 -3.46 13.21
CA VAL A 284 -8.64 -4.76 12.92
C VAL A 284 -7.76 -5.24 14.06
N VAL A 285 -6.92 -4.35 14.61
CA VAL A 285 -5.89 -4.69 15.59
C VAL A 285 -6.41 -4.61 17.01
N ARG A 286 -7.26 -3.63 17.33
CA ARG A 286 -7.78 -3.40 18.70
C ARG A 286 -9.19 -3.93 18.91
N GLY A 287 -9.90 -4.30 17.84
CA GLY A 287 -11.28 -4.76 17.90
C GLY A 287 -12.29 -3.65 18.17
N ASP A 288 -11.93 -2.38 17.94
CA ASP A 288 -12.85 -1.25 18.12
C ASP A 288 -13.85 -1.17 16.96
N ALA A 289 -15.06 -1.68 17.21
CA ALA A 289 -16.11 -1.74 16.19
C ALA A 289 -16.59 -0.36 15.71
N ASP A 290 -16.48 0.67 16.57
CA ASP A 290 -17.00 2.02 16.31
C ASP A 290 -15.98 2.91 15.59
N ALA A 291 -14.72 2.45 15.47
CA ALA A 291 -13.65 3.14 14.76
C ALA A 291 -13.85 3.19 13.22
N VAL A 292 -14.81 2.45 12.67
CA VAL A 292 -15.10 2.38 11.23
C VAL A 292 -16.59 2.47 10.93
N SER A 293 -16.89 3.09 9.78
CA SER A 293 -18.17 3.01 9.09
C SER A 293 -18.24 1.73 8.25
N LYS A 294 -19.45 1.25 7.96
CA LYS A 294 -19.72 0.10 7.06
C LYS A 294 -20.35 0.52 5.73
N THR A 295 -20.53 1.82 5.51
CA THR A 295 -21.28 2.36 4.36
C THR A 295 -20.47 3.31 3.52
N GLU A 296 -19.67 4.19 4.13
CA GLU A 296 -18.93 5.23 3.41
C GLU A 296 -17.82 5.87 4.27
N GLY A 297 -16.88 6.54 3.59
CA GLY A 297 -15.83 7.39 4.15
C GLY A 297 -14.95 7.96 3.03
N SER A 298 -13.85 8.66 3.34
CA SER A 298 -12.82 9.03 2.35
C SER A 298 -11.68 8.01 2.22
N LYS A 299 -11.65 6.98 3.07
CA LYS A 299 -10.77 5.81 3.02
C LYS A 299 -11.59 4.53 3.19
N VAL A 300 -11.26 3.48 2.42
CA VAL A 300 -11.85 2.15 2.52
C VAL A 300 -10.77 1.07 2.55
N ALA A 301 -11.03 -0.02 3.28
CA ALA A 301 -10.30 -1.28 3.21
C ALA A 301 -11.27 -2.44 2.92
N ALA A 302 -10.85 -3.35 2.05
CA ALA A 302 -11.53 -4.64 1.86
C ALA A 302 -10.83 -5.72 2.70
N HIS A 303 -11.38 -6.03 3.88
CA HIS A 303 -10.74 -6.94 4.82
C HIS A 303 -11.10 -8.40 4.54
N VAL A 304 -10.07 -9.22 4.30
CA VAL A 304 -10.16 -10.68 4.20
C VAL A 304 -9.09 -11.35 5.07
N THR A 305 -9.37 -12.58 5.49
CA THR A 305 -8.47 -13.36 6.35
C THR A 305 -8.28 -14.78 5.80
N ALA A 306 -7.13 -15.35 6.09
CA ALA A 306 -6.83 -16.75 5.85
C ALA A 306 -5.90 -17.29 6.94
N THR A 307 -5.86 -18.61 7.12
CA THR A 307 -4.78 -19.30 7.83
C THR A 307 -4.10 -20.20 6.83
N LEU A 308 -2.82 -19.96 6.58
CA LEU A 308 -2.08 -20.65 5.53
C LEU A 308 -1.18 -21.71 6.15
N GLY A 309 -1.30 -22.96 5.71
CA GLY A 309 -0.34 -24.02 6.00
C GLY A 309 1.01 -23.77 5.33
N ALA A 310 1.99 -24.63 5.61
CA ALA A 310 3.33 -24.52 5.02
C ALA A 310 3.27 -24.60 3.49
N GLY A 311 3.82 -23.58 2.81
CA GLY A 311 3.82 -23.48 1.35
C GLY A 311 2.47 -23.12 0.72
N GLU A 312 1.41 -22.94 1.52
CA GLU A 312 0.10 -22.56 1.00
C GLU A 312 0.07 -21.09 0.59
N SER A 313 -0.69 -20.80 -0.47
CA SER A 313 -0.89 -19.45 -0.99
C SER A 313 -2.35 -19.00 -0.90
N PHE A 314 -2.54 -17.74 -0.58
CA PHE A 314 -3.82 -17.04 -0.60
C PHE A 314 -3.75 -15.84 -1.53
N VAL A 315 -4.75 -15.69 -2.39
CA VAL A 315 -4.77 -14.63 -3.42
C VAL A 315 -5.94 -13.70 -3.18
N VAL A 316 -5.66 -12.40 -3.18
CA VAL A 316 -6.64 -11.32 -3.19
C VAL A 316 -6.46 -10.53 -4.48
N THR A 317 -7.52 -10.41 -5.27
CA THR A 317 -7.49 -9.64 -6.52
C THR A 317 -8.41 -8.44 -6.40
N VAL A 318 -7.87 -7.28 -6.75
CA VAL A 318 -8.56 -5.99 -6.82
C VAL A 318 -8.73 -5.61 -8.28
N ARG A 319 -9.87 -5.03 -8.63
CA ARG A 319 -10.07 -4.28 -9.87
C ARG A 319 -10.53 -2.86 -9.57
N PHE A 320 -9.86 -1.88 -10.15
CA PHE A 320 -10.23 -0.48 -10.12
C PHE A 320 -10.54 -0.01 -11.55
N ALA A 321 -11.84 0.12 -11.85
CA ALA A 321 -12.32 0.28 -13.22
C ALA A 321 -13.23 1.54 -13.37
N PRO A 322 -13.33 2.12 -14.58
CA PRO A 322 -14.15 3.31 -14.83
C PRO A 322 -15.65 2.99 -15.04
N ALA A 323 -16.05 1.73 -14.82
CA ALA A 323 -17.42 1.26 -14.97
C ALA A 323 -17.72 0.12 -13.99
N GLU A 324 -19.00 -0.08 -13.67
CA GLU A 324 -19.46 -1.27 -12.97
C GLU A 324 -19.40 -2.48 -13.89
N LEU A 325 -18.78 -3.56 -13.42
CA LEU A 325 -18.63 -4.80 -14.18
C LEU A 325 -19.42 -5.92 -13.51
N GLY A 326 -20.23 -6.65 -14.29
CA GLY A 326 -20.98 -7.79 -13.76
C GLY A 326 -20.09 -8.97 -13.35
N MET A 327 -18.97 -9.16 -14.06
CA MET A 327 -17.95 -10.18 -13.77
C MET A 327 -16.56 -9.52 -13.75
N PRO A 328 -16.20 -8.81 -12.65
CA PRO A 328 -15.00 -7.97 -12.63
C PRO A 328 -13.68 -8.72 -12.78
N PHE A 329 -13.65 -10.06 -12.68
CA PHE A 329 -12.39 -10.81 -12.56
C PHE A 329 -12.19 -11.90 -13.63
N ASP A 330 -13.12 -12.06 -14.57
CA ASP A 330 -13.08 -13.13 -15.58
C ASP A 330 -11.86 -13.04 -16.51
N ASP A 331 -11.35 -11.83 -16.74
CA ASP A 331 -10.19 -11.53 -17.59
C ASP A 331 -8.89 -11.31 -16.79
N ALA A 332 -8.93 -11.42 -15.45
CA ALA A 332 -7.79 -11.05 -14.60
C ALA A 332 -6.51 -11.84 -14.93
N ASP A 333 -6.61 -13.16 -15.04
CA ASP A 333 -5.46 -14.03 -15.35
C ASP A 333 -4.89 -13.74 -16.74
N ALA A 334 -5.77 -13.54 -17.72
CA ALA A 334 -5.38 -13.24 -19.09
C ALA A 334 -4.65 -11.88 -19.19
N VAL A 335 -5.17 -10.86 -18.50
CA VAL A 335 -4.54 -9.53 -18.48
C VAL A 335 -3.19 -9.57 -17.77
N LEU A 336 -3.09 -10.18 -16.58
CA LEU A 336 -1.82 -10.29 -15.84
C LEU A 336 -0.77 -11.04 -16.66
N ALA A 337 -1.13 -12.18 -17.25
CA ALA A 337 -0.22 -12.95 -18.10
C ALA A 337 0.23 -12.16 -19.34
N ALA A 338 -0.70 -11.45 -20.00
CA ALA A 338 -0.37 -10.62 -21.16
C ALA A 338 0.58 -9.47 -20.80
N ARG A 339 0.26 -8.71 -19.74
CA ARG A 339 1.08 -7.58 -19.29
C ARG A 339 2.48 -8.00 -18.85
N ARG A 340 2.61 -9.16 -18.20
CA ARG A 340 3.90 -9.77 -17.87
C ARG A 340 4.69 -10.18 -19.12
N ALA A 341 4.06 -10.87 -20.07
CA ALA A 341 4.73 -11.28 -21.32
C ALA A 341 5.20 -10.08 -22.15
N GLU A 342 4.45 -8.97 -22.11
CA GLU A 342 4.86 -7.72 -22.74
C GLU A 342 6.07 -7.07 -22.05
N ALA A 343 6.15 -7.17 -20.72
CA ALA A 343 7.32 -6.75 -19.95
C ALA A 343 8.55 -7.59 -20.31
N ASP A 344 8.42 -8.92 -20.31
CA ASP A 344 9.48 -9.84 -20.73
C ASP A 344 9.97 -9.50 -22.14
N ALA A 345 9.05 -9.28 -23.10
CA ALA A 345 9.40 -8.94 -24.47
C ALA A 345 10.10 -7.57 -24.58
N PHE A 346 9.65 -6.56 -23.81
CA PHE A 346 10.28 -5.25 -23.78
C PHE A 346 11.70 -5.33 -23.23
N TYR A 347 11.89 -5.96 -22.07
CA TYR A 347 13.20 -6.07 -21.43
C TYR A 347 14.15 -6.96 -22.20
N ALA A 348 13.70 -8.07 -22.82
CA ALA A 348 14.52 -8.87 -23.72
C ALA A 348 15.04 -8.06 -24.94
N GLY A 349 14.30 -7.01 -25.34
CA GLY A 349 14.69 -6.12 -26.44
C GLY A 349 15.72 -5.05 -26.06
N ILE A 350 15.90 -4.76 -24.77
CA ILE A 350 16.80 -3.70 -24.27
C ILE A 350 17.92 -4.21 -23.37
N ALA A 351 17.77 -5.39 -22.76
CA ALA A 351 18.79 -6.02 -21.95
C ALA A 351 19.99 -6.41 -22.81
N ALA A 352 21.19 -6.28 -22.22
CA ALA A 352 22.39 -6.78 -22.86
C ALA A 352 22.33 -8.32 -22.94
N PRO A 353 22.89 -8.96 -23.98
CA PRO A 353 22.80 -10.41 -24.15
C PRO A 353 23.42 -11.26 -23.03
N ASP A 354 24.18 -10.63 -22.13
CA ASP A 354 24.91 -11.23 -21.01
C ASP A 354 24.23 -11.05 -19.64
N LEU A 355 23.07 -10.38 -19.59
CA LEU A 355 22.14 -10.34 -18.45
C LEU A 355 20.98 -11.31 -18.71
#